data_AF-A0A971V226-F1
#
_entry.id   AF-A0A971V226-F1
#
_cell.length_a   1.000
_cell.length_b   1.000
_cell.length_c   1.000
_cell.angle_alpha   90.00
_cell.angle_beta   90.00
_cell.angle_gamma   90.00
#
_symmetry.space_group_name_H-M   'P 1'
#
loop_
_entity.id
_entity.type
_entity.pdbx_description
1 polymer ?
#
loop_
_entity_poly.entity_id
_entity_poly.type
_entity_poly.pdbx_seq_one_letter_code
_entity_poly.pdbx_strand_id
1 'polypeptide(L)'
;KFSVEFKVGFLVRPKQEQSNFTINTWIFVPNSLDINSATYEKRHFYRDVKSYIRLITPVFLLDEISKGEAIPLRNLERTFHKMAGDSTGATIREYESQIKMFTAIFKSAIRNEVVLLLDKNVKEDVEFLVTSYVESIRDILMKFRALRQISMFR
;
A
#
# COMPACT_ATOMS: atom_id res chain seq x y z
N LYS A 1 26.11 -5.42 -8.41
CA LYS A 1 26.16 -5.32 -6.93
C LYS A 1 25.12 -6.27 -6.37
N PHE A 2 25.51 -7.23 -5.54
CA PHE A 2 24.59 -8.22 -4.97
C PHE A 2 23.97 -7.70 -3.67
N SER A 3 22.72 -8.06 -3.40
CA SER A 3 22.00 -7.70 -2.18
C SER A 3 21.01 -8.79 -1.81
N VAL A 4 20.82 -9.01 -0.50
CA VAL A 4 19.78 -9.89 0.06
C VAL A 4 18.78 -9.01 0.82
N GLU A 5 17.49 -9.18 0.56
CA GLU A 5 16.41 -8.44 1.23
C GLU A 5 15.55 -9.41 2.05
N PHE A 6 15.28 -9.06 3.31
CA PHE A 6 14.35 -9.76 4.20
C PHE A 6 13.12 -8.88 4.44
N LYS A 7 11.93 -9.43 4.22
CA LYS A 7 10.65 -8.74 4.44
C LYS A 7 9.93 -9.37 5.62
N VAL A 8 9.59 -8.55 6.62
CA VAL A 8 8.89 -8.99 7.82
C VAL A 8 7.69 -8.07 8.04
N GLY A 9 6.53 -8.65 8.32
CA GLY A 9 5.32 -7.90 8.65
C GLY A 9 5.26 -7.59 10.15
N PHE A 10 4.85 -6.36 10.50
CA PHE A 10 4.65 -5.94 11.87
C PHE A 10 3.22 -5.44 12.06
N LEU A 11 2.54 -5.89 13.11
CA LEU A 11 1.24 -5.38 13.50
C LEU A 11 1.42 -4.32 14.59
N VAL A 12 1.06 -3.08 14.27
CA VAL A 12 1.11 -1.97 15.23
C VAL A 12 -0.14 -2.01 16.12
N ARG A 13 0.03 -1.79 17.42
CA ARG A 13 -1.07 -1.69 18.38
C ARG A 13 -1.57 -0.25 18.43
N PRO A 14 -2.79 0.07 17.96
CA PRO A 14 -3.25 1.47 17.80
C PRO A 14 -3.31 2.28 19.10
N LYS A 15 -3.38 1.61 20.25
CA LYS A 15 -3.48 2.24 21.57
C LYS A 15 -2.13 2.46 22.25
N GLN A 16 -1.02 2.07 21.61
CA GLN A 16 0.33 2.26 22.15
C GLN A 16 1.09 3.27 21.30
N GLU A 17 1.66 4.27 21.97
CA GLU A 17 2.47 5.31 21.33
C GLU A 17 3.79 4.74 20.78
N GLN A 18 4.35 3.75 21.46
CA GLN A 18 5.57 3.04 21.04
C GLN A 18 5.33 1.54 20.96
N SER A 19 5.85 0.92 19.90
CA SER A 19 5.80 -0.51 19.69
C SER A 19 7.22 -1.03 19.47
N ASN A 20 7.75 -1.76 20.44
CA ASN A 20 9.07 -2.40 20.33
C ASN A 20 8.94 -3.76 19.63
N PHE A 21 9.83 -4.02 18.67
CA PHE A 21 9.87 -5.30 17.95
C PHE A 21 11.29 -5.85 17.96
N THR A 22 11.43 -7.12 18.31
CA THR A 22 12.73 -7.83 18.33
C THR A 22 12.63 -9.03 17.40
N ILE A 23 13.63 -9.17 16.53
CA ILE A 23 13.78 -10.32 15.62
C ILE A 23 15.06 -11.03 15.98
N ASN A 24 14.96 -12.33 16.23
CA ASN A 24 16.12 -13.20 16.24
C ASN A 24 16.24 -13.85 14.84
N THR A 25 17.38 -13.66 14.18
CA THR A 25 17.65 -14.18 12.84
C THR A 25 18.97 -14.94 12.85
N TRP A 26 18.95 -16.16 12.32
CA TRP A 26 20.15 -16.97 12.08
C TRP A 26 20.33 -17.12 10.58
N ILE A 27 21.54 -16.83 10.09
CA ILE A 27 21.90 -16.94 8.67
C ILE A 27 23.08 -17.90 8.57
N PHE A 28 22.94 -18.93 7.74
CA PHE A 28 24.05 -19.80 7.38
C PHE A 28 24.72 -19.25 6.13
N VAL A 29 26.03 -18.97 6.22
CA VAL A 29 26.81 -18.40 5.12
C VAL A 29 27.88 -19.41 4.70
N PRO A 30 27.98 -19.79 3.42
CA PRO A 30 29.03 -20.70 2.95
C PRO A 30 30.44 -20.14 3.22
N ASN A 31 31.35 -21.02 3.64
CA ASN A 31 32.75 -20.67 3.90
C ASN A 31 33.45 -20.06 2.67
N SER A 32 33.01 -20.39 1.45
CA SER A 32 33.55 -19.84 0.20
C SER A 32 33.34 -18.33 0.03
N LEU A 33 32.42 -17.73 0.80
CA LEU A 33 32.22 -16.27 0.80
C LEU A 33 33.14 -15.54 1.77
N ASP A 34 33.90 -16.27 2.60
CA ASP A 34 34.83 -15.75 3.60
C ASP A 34 34.22 -14.65 4.49
N ILE A 35 32.96 -14.84 4.92
CA ILE A 35 32.25 -13.94 5.84
C ILE A 35 32.33 -14.56 7.24
N ASN A 36 33.16 -13.99 8.10
CA ASN A 36 33.33 -14.43 9.49
C ASN A 36 33.64 -13.22 10.40
N SER A 37 33.81 -13.45 11.70
CA SER A 37 34.05 -12.37 12.68
C SER A 37 35.37 -11.61 12.45
N ALA A 38 36.35 -12.19 11.77
CA ALA A 38 37.62 -11.55 11.45
C ALA A 38 37.55 -10.73 10.14
N THR A 39 36.80 -11.19 9.15
CA THR A 39 36.70 -10.55 7.81
C THR A 39 35.50 -9.62 7.68
N TYR A 40 34.45 -9.83 8.47
CA TYR A 40 33.22 -9.05 8.47
C TYR A 40 32.70 -8.83 9.89
N GLU A 41 33.33 -7.87 10.56
CA GLU A 41 32.98 -7.51 11.92
C GLU A 41 31.54 -6.96 12.08
N LYS A 42 31.03 -7.03 13.31
CA LYS A 42 29.72 -6.51 13.71
C LYS A 42 29.46 -5.07 13.25
N ARG A 43 30.46 -4.18 13.32
CA ARG A 43 30.33 -2.78 12.87
C ARG A 43 30.08 -2.66 11.37
N HIS A 44 30.69 -3.53 10.56
CA HIS A 44 30.50 -3.55 9.11
C HIS A 44 29.10 -4.04 8.77
N PHE A 45 28.61 -5.05 9.49
CA PHE A 45 27.22 -5.50 9.38
C PHE A 45 26.22 -4.35 9.59
N TYR A 46 26.29 -3.63 10.71
CA TYR A 46 25.33 -2.54 10.97
C TYR A 46 25.47 -1.34 10.03
N ARG A 47 26.67 -1.08 9.49
CA ARG A 47 26.87 -0.04 8.48
C ARG A 47 26.23 -0.41 7.14
N ASP A 48 26.32 -1.68 6.76
CA ASP A 48 25.93 -2.15 5.43
C ASP A 48 24.45 -2.59 5.39
N VAL A 49 23.83 -2.84 6.56
CA VAL A 49 22.38 -3.07 6.70
C VAL A 49 21.60 -1.79 6.50
N LYS A 50 20.60 -1.84 5.62
CA LYS A 50 19.64 -0.76 5.40
C LYS A 50 18.25 -1.20 5.83
N SER A 51 17.69 -0.50 6.81
CA SER A 51 16.33 -0.73 7.29
C SER A 51 15.36 0.23 6.58
N TYR A 52 14.34 -0.33 5.96
CA TYR A 52 13.26 0.44 5.33
C TYR A 52 11.93 0.04 5.97
N ILE A 53 11.15 1.04 6.37
CA ILE A 53 9.77 0.83 6.83
C ILE A 53 8.84 1.14 5.67
N ARG A 54 7.91 0.22 5.39
CA ARG A 54 6.87 0.39 4.38
C ARG A 54 5.54 0.00 5.01
N LEU A 55 4.53 0.85 4.86
CA LEU A 55 3.16 0.49 5.23
C LEU A 55 2.66 -0.58 4.25
N ILE A 56 1.98 -1.59 4.78
CA ILE A 56 1.33 -2.60 3.96
C ILE A 56 0.08 -1.96 3.37
N THR A 57 0.03 -1.85 2.04
CA THR A 57 -1.19 -1.45 1.34
C THR A 57 -2.13 -2.66 1.28
N PRO A 58 -3.35 -2.55 1.81
CA PRO A 58 -4.35 -3.59 1.63
C PRO A 58 -4.56 -3.91 0.15
N VAL A 59 -4.71 -5.18 -0.19
CA VAL A 59 -4.94 -5.62 -1.56
C VAL A 59 -6.44 -5.53 -1.85
N PHE A 60 -6.79 -4.83 -2.93
CA PHE A 60 -8.15 -4.76 -3.48
C PHE A 60 -8.06 -4.98 -4.99
N LEU A 61 -9.05 -5.66 -5.57
CA LEU A 61 -9.22 -5.74 -7.02
C LEU A 61 -9.77 -4.41 -7.54
N LEU A 62 -9.40 -4.01 -8.75
CA LEU A 62 -9.90 -2.74 -9.32
C LEU A 62 -11.43 -2.77 -9.46
N ASP A 63 -11.96 -3.92 -9.87
CA ASP A 63 -13.40 -4.14 -10.02
C ASP A 63 -14.15 -4.02 -8.69
N GLU A 64 -13.57 -4.54 -7.59
CA GLU A 64 -14.13 -4.39 -6.23
C GLU A 64 -14.21 -2.91 -5.83
N ILE A 65 -13.23 -2.10 -6.21
CA ILE A 65 -13.24 -0.65 -5.96
C ILE A 65 -14.32 0.04 -6.81
N SER A 66 -14.52 -0.41 -8.05
CA SER A 66 -15.48 0.18 -8.99
C SER A 66 -16.93 -0.23 -8.72
N LYS A 67 -17.30 -1.52 -8.84
CA LYS A 67 -18.71 -1.97 -8.86
C LYS A 67 -19.47 -1.87 -7.54
N GLY A 68 -18.79 -1.53 -6.44
CA GLY A 68 -19.44 -1.03 -5.22
C GLY A 68 -19.37 -1.97 -4.01
N GLU A 69 -19.53 -1.36 -2.83
CA GLU A 69 -19.21 -1.82 -1.46
C GLU A 69 -17.75 -1.71 -1.03
N ALA A 70 -16.84 -1.29 -1.91
CA ALA A 70 -15.44 -1.13 -1.56
C ALA A 70 -15.26 -0.26 -0.31
N ILE A 71 -14.78 -0.91 0.76
CA ILE A 71 -14.39 -0.30 2.02
C ILE A 71 -13.54 0.97 1.80
N PRO A 72 -12.62 1.06 0.81
CA PRO A 72 -11.79 2.25 0.61
C PRO A 72 -12.58 3.52 0.25
N LEU A 73 -13.53 3.45 -0.71
CA LEU A 73 -14.32 4.62 -1.12
C LEU A 73 -15.31 5.04 -0.03
N ARG A 74 -15.97 4.08 0.63
CA ARG A 74 -16.89 4.35 1.75
C ARG A 74 -16.17 4.96 2.95
N ASN A 75 -15.00 4.44 3.30
CA ASN A 75 -14.19 5.01 4.38
C ASN A 75 -13.78 6.44 4.05
N LEU A 76 -13.39 6.69 2.79
CA LEU A 76 -13.03 8.01 2.33
C LEU A 76 -14.21 8.99 2.43
N GLU A 77 -15.37 8.64 1.87
CA GLU A 77 -16.59 9.44 1.93
C GLU A 77 -17.00 9.80 3.37
N ARG A 78 -17.00 8.81 4.28
CA ARG A 78 -17.29 9.04 5.70
C ARG A 78 -16.33 10.05 6.31
N THR A 79 -15.04 10.00 5.99
CA THR A 79 -14.06 10.92 6.53
C THR A 79 -14.18 12.32 5.91
N PHE A 80 -14.60 12.45 4.65
CA PHE A 80 -14.97 13.73 4.04
C PHE A 80 -16.14 14.38 4.80
N HIS A 81 -17.21 13.63 5.08
CA HIS A 81 -18.34 14.14 5.87
C HIS A 81 -17.94 14.54 7.29
N LYS A 82 -17.11 13.73 7.96
CA LYS A 82 -16.63 14.02 9.32
C LYS A 82 -15.80 15.31 9.35
N MET A 83 -14.93 15.52 8.37
CA MET A 83 -14.10 16.71 8.25
C MET A 83 -14.93 17.97 7.94
N ALA A 84 -15.95 17.84 7.10
CA ALA A 84 -16.88 18.93 6.76
C ALA A 84 -17.76 19.34 7.95
N GLY A 85 -18.18 18.39 8.80
CA GLY A 85 -19.01 18.66 9.97
C GLY A 85 -18.23 19.22 11.17
N ASP A 86 -17.03 18.70 11.44
CA ASP A 86 -16.19 19.12 12.58
C ASP A 86 -14.70 19.10 12.21
N SER A 87 -14.13 20.29 12.01
CA SER A 87 -12.77 20.47 11.50
C SER A 87 -11.73 20.57 12.63
N THR A 88 -11.61 19.54 13.46
CA THR A 88 -10.55 19.43 14.47
C THR A 88 -9.22 18.97 13.86
N GLY A 89 -8.11 19.20 14.57
CA GLY A 89 -6.80 18.67 14.16
C GLY A 89 -6.78 17.14 14.01
N ALA A 90 -7.63 16.41 14.74
CA ALA A 90 -7.74 14.96 14.61
C ALA A 90 -8.48 14.54 13.33
N THR A 91 -9.59 15.21 12.98
CA THR A 91 -10.37 14.89 11.77
C THR A 91 -9.61 15.26 10.50
N ILE A 92 -8.82 16.34 10.51
CA ILE A 92 -7.92 16.70 9.41
C ILE A 92 -6.85 15.62 9.18
N ARG A 93 -6.21 15.12 10.24
CA ARG A 93 -5.21 14.03 10.12
C ARG A 93 -5.82 12.74 9.62
N GLU A 94 -7.01 12.39 10.11
CA GLU A 94 -7.75 11.22 9.65
C GLU A 94 -8.11 11.34 8.15
N TYR A 95 -8.58 12.52 7.73
CA TYR A 95 -8.86 12.85 6.33
C TYR A 95 -7.65 12.70 5.42
N GLU A 96 -6.51 13.30 5.80
CA GLU A 96 -5.27 13.17 5.06
C GLU A 96 -4.80 11.70 4.96
N SER A 97 -4.88 10.97 6.07
CA SER A 97 -4.51 9.55 6.12
C SER A 97 -5.38 8.69 5.21
N GLN A 98 -6.70 8.93 5.17
CA GLN A 98 -7.61 8.16 4.32
C GLN A 98 -7.39 8.46 2.83
N ILE A 99 -7.10 9.71 2.45
CA ILE A 99 -6.74 10.04 1.06
C ILE A 99 -5.45 9.31 0.64
N LYS A 100 -4.42 9.34 1.49
CA LYS A 100 -3.15 8.63 1.22
C LYS A 100 -3.36 7.11 1.10
N MET A 101 -4.20 6.54 1.97
CA MET A 101 -4.52 5.12 1.93
C MET A 101 -5.27 4.75 0.64
N PHE A 102 -6.31 5.49 0.29
CA PHE A 102 -7.09 5.27 -0.93
C PHE A 102 -6.21 5.36 -2.18
N THR A 103 -5.36 6.39 -2.29
CA THR A 103 -4.47 6.57 -3.44
C THR A 103 -3.43 5.45 -3.56
N ALA A 104 -2.90 4.95 -2.43
CA ALA A 104 -2.02 3.79 -2.42
C ALA A 104 -2.73 2.51 -2.89
N ILE A 105 -3.94 2.26 -2.38
CA ILE A 105 -4.78 1.12 -2.77
C ILE A 105 -5.07 1.18 -4.26
N PHE A 106 -5.59 2.31 -4.76
CA PHE A 106 -5.96 2.48 -6.15
C PHE A 106 -4.77 2.29 -7.09
N LYS A 107 -3.61 2.89 -6.78
CA LYS A 107 -2.37 2.68 -7.53
C LYS A 107 -1.98 1.20 -7.57
N SER A 108 -2.10 0.49 -6.45
CA SER A 108 -1.73 -0.93 -6.37
C SER A 108 -2.68 -1.82 -7.16
N ALA A 109 -3.99 -1.54 -7.13
CA ALA A 109 -5.01 -2.25 -7.88
C ALA A 109 -4.80 -2.12 -9.39
N ILE A 110 -4.59 -0.89 -9.88
CA ILE A 110 -4.25 -0.59 -11.29
C ILE A 110 -3.05 -1.43 -11.74
N ARG A 111 -1.94 -1.37 -10.98
CA ARG A 111 -0.72 -2.10 -11.33
C ARG A 111 -0.96 -3.61 -11.38
N ASN A 112 -1.65 -4.16 -10.38
CA ASN A 112 -1.89 -5.60 -10.29
C ASN A 112 -2.78 -6.08 -11.45
N GLU A 113 -3.78 -5.29 -11.84
CA GLU A 113 -4.63 -5.62 -12.98
C GLU A 113 -3.85 -5.58 -14.31
N VAL A 114 -2.98 -4.58 -14.50
CA VAL A 114 -2.07 -4.55 -15.68
C VAL A 114 -1.19 -5.79 -15.74
N VAL A 115 -0.63 -6.24 -14.62
CA VAL A 115 0.18 -7.47 -14.58
C VAL A 115 -0.67 -8.68 -14.99
N LEU A 116 -1.91 -8.78 -14.49
CA LEU A 116 -2.83 -9.85 -14.87
C LEU A 116 -3.18 -9.82 -16.38
N LEU A 117 -3.40 -8.63 -16.94
CA LEU A 117 -3.68 -8.45 -18.36
C LEU A 117 -2.50 -8.86 -19.25
N LEU A 118 -1.27 -8.57 -18.82
CA LEU A 118 -0.04 -8.92 -19.55
C LEU A 118 0.33 -10.41 -19.45
N ASP A 119 -0.04 -11.06 -18.34
CA ASP A 119 0.25 -12.48 -18.10
C ASP A 119 -0.73 -13.42 -18.82
N LYS A 120 -1.97 -12.95 -19.07
CA LYS A 120 -2.98 -13.73 -19.81
C LYS A 120 -2.62 -13.83 -21.29
N ASN A 121 -2.09 -15.00 -21.69
CA ASN A 121 -1.93 -15.44 -23.09
C ASN A 121 -3.26 -15.69 -23.84
N VAL A 122 -4.40 -15.26 -23.29
CA VAL A 122 -5.74 -15.49 -23.85
C VAL A 122 -6.07 -14.34 -24.79
N LYS A 123 -5.70 -14.48 -26.07
CA LYS A 123 -5.96 -13.47 -27.11
C LYS A 123 -7.45 -13.18 -27.34
N GLU A 124 -8.34 -14.12 -26.98
CA GLU A 124 -9.76 -14.07 -27.35
C GLU A 124 -10.58 -13.08 -26.51
N ASP A 125 -10.09 -12.62 -25.35
CA ASP A 125 -10.84 -11.71 -24.46
C ASP A 125 -10.08 -10.42 -24.07
N VAL A 126 -8.92 -10.16 -24.66
CA VAL A 126 -8.07 -9.00 -24.28
C VAL A 126 -8.82 -7.67 -24.44
N GLU A 127 -9.55 -7.51 -25.54
CA GLU A 127 -10.29 -6.26 -25.82
C GLU A 127 -11.37 -5.98 -24.76
N PHE A 128 -12.13 -7.00 -24.37
CA PHE A 128 -13.12 -6.88 -23.31
C PHE A 128 -12.46 -6.57 -21.96
N LEU A 129 -11.37 -7.26 -21.62
CA LEU A 129 -10.65 -7.06 -20.36
C LEU A 129 -10.02 -5.66 -20.27
N VAL A 130 -9.43 -5.16 -21.36
CA VAL A 130 -8.89 -3.79 -21.43
C VAL A 130 -10.01 -2.75 -21.31
N THR A 131 -11.15 -3.00 -21.95
CA THR A 131 -12.32 -2.12 -21.85
C THR A 131 -12.83 -2.05 -20.41
N SER A 132 -13.04 -3.19 -19.76
CA SER A 132 -13.45 -3.27 -18.36
C SER A 132 -12.45 -2.56 -17.44
N TYR A 133 -11.15 -2.73 -17.64
CA TYR A 133 -10.10 -2.05 -16.88
C TYR A 133 -10.19 -0.52 -16.98
N VAL A 134 -10.38 0.00 -18.20
CA VAL A 134 -10.53 1.45 -18.43
C VAL A 134 -11.82 1.99 -17.81
N GLU A 135 -12.92 1.24 -17.92
CA GLU A 135 -14.21 1.60 -17.33
C GLU A 135 -14.13 1.66 -15.79
N SER A 136 -13.51 0.67 -15.15
CA SER A 136 -13.31 0.67 -13.69
C SER A 136 -12.49 1.88 -13.24
N ILE A 137 -11.41 2.24 -13.94
CA ILE A 137 -10.62 3.45 -13.62
C ILE A 137 -11.48 4.71 -13.74
N ARG A 138 -12.26 4.84 -14.82
CA ARG A 138 -13.12 6.00 -15.05
C ARG A 138 -14.16 6.15 -13.96
N ASP A 139 -14.84 5.06 -13.62
CA ASP A 139 -15.86 5.02 -12.56
C ASP A 139 -15.27 5.41 -11.19
N ILE A 140 -14.12 4.85 -10.81
CA ILE A 140 -13.45 5.18 -9.55
C ILE A 140 -13.04 6.66 -9.51
N LEU A 141 -12.51 7.20 -10.61
CA LEU A 141 -12.15 8.61 -10.70
C LEU A 141 -13.37 9.52 -10.62
N MET A 142 -14.49 9.16 -11.25
CA MET A 142 -15.76 9.90 -11.13
C MET A 142 -16.22 9.94 -9.68
N LYS A 143 -16.28 8.79 -9.00
CA LYS A 143 -16.67 8.68 -7.59
C LYS A 143 -15.76 9.49 -6.68
N PHE A 144 -14.44 9.36 -6.84
CA PHE A 144 -13.46 10.13 -6.06
C PHE A 144 -13.61 11.65 -6.27
N ARG A 145 -13.81 12.10 -7.51
CA ARG A 145 -14.01 13.53 -7.81
C ARG A 145 -15.33 14.07 -7.26
N ALA A 146 -16.39 13.25 -7.23
CA ALA A 146 -17.67 13.64 -6.64
C ALA A 146 -17.54 13.97 -5.14
N LEU A 147 -16.61 13.33 -4.42
CA LEU A 147 -16.34 13.64 -3.00
C LEU A 147 -15.91 15.10 -2.77
N ARG A 148 -15.33 15.77 -3.78
CA ARG A 148 -15.00 17.20 -3.69
C ARG A 148 -16.23 18.05 -3.37
N GLN A 149 -17.41 17.67 -3.84
CA GLN A 149 -18.65 18.41 -3.59
C GLN A 149 -18.96 18.45 -2.09
N ILE A 150 -18.66 17.38 -1.35
CA ILE A 150 -18.86 17.30 0.11
C ILE A 150 -18.01 18.35 0.85
N SER A 151 -16.78 18.58 0.38
CA SER A 151 -15.88 19.60 0.95
C SER A 151 -16.18 21.04 0.50
N MET A 152 -17.04 21.23 -0.52
CA MET A 152 -17.29 22.52 -1.17
C MET A 152 -18.60 23.19 -0.72
N PHE A 153 -19.43 22.50 0.08
CA PHE A 153 -20.55 23.12 0.80
C PHE A 153 -20.05 23.87 2.04
N ARG A 154 -19.25 24.91 1.80
CA ARG A 154 -19.04 26.07 2.67
C ARG A 154 -18.43 27.21 1.88
#